data_AF-B4QJ26-F1
#
_entry.id   AF-B4QJ26-F1
#
_cell.length_a   1.000
_cell.length_b   1.000
_cell.length_c   1.000
_cell.angle_alpha   90.00
_cell.angle_beta   90.00
_cell.angle_gamma   90.00
#
_symmetry.space_group_name_H-M   'P 1'
#
loop_
_entity.id
_entity.type
_entity.pdbx_description
1 polymer ?
#
loop_
_entity_poly.entity_id
_entity_poly.type
_entity_poly.pdbx_seq_one_letter_code
_entity_poly.pdbx_strand_id
1 'polypeptide(L)'
;MRVNALDDLNKALELSNDQQTRTKCHAHCQRGVLYRKQDNLEAARADFEAAAQLGSKFAREQLVEINPFAALCNQMLRQAFDQLK
;
A
#
# COMPACT_ATOMS: atom_id res chain seq x y z
N MET A 1 8.55 -11.62 24.76
CA MET A 1 8.92 -10.45 23.93
C MET A 1 8.03 -10.50 22.70
N ARG A 2 6.91 -9.77 22.69
CA ARG A 2 6.00 -9.79 21.54
C ARG A 2 6.49 -8.71 20.60
N VAL A 3 7.34 -9.10 19.66
CA VAL A 3 7.89 -8.20 18.66
C VAL A 3 6.74 -7.72 17.78
N ASN A 4 6.48 -6.42 17.76
CA ASN A 4 5.42 -5.82 16.96
C ASN A 4 5.98 -5.59 15.55
N ALA A 5 5.42 -6.24 14.55
CA ALA A 5 5.94 -6.19 13.18
C ALA A 5 6.02 -4.75 12.64
N LEU A 6 5.14 -3.84 13.09
CA LEU A 6 5.24 -2.42 12.73
C LEU A 6 6.50 -1.75 13.28
N ASP A 7 6.89 -2.07 14.52
CA ASP A 7 8.07 -1.46 15.16
C ASP A 7 9.36 -1.93 14.48
N ASP A 8 9.45 -3.19 14.09
CA ASP A 8 10.58 -3.71 13.32
C ASP A 8 10.72 -3.01 11.96
N LEU A 9 9.60 -2.78 11.27
CA LEU A 9 9.57 -2.11 9.97
C LEU A 9 9.91 -0.64 10.08
N ASN A 10 9.42 0.04 11.13
CA ASN A 10 9.81 1.40 11.45
C ASN A 10 11.31 1.46 11.69
N LYS A 11 11.86 0.51 12.47
CA LYS A 11 13.28 0.49 12.75
C LYS A 11 14.13 0.23 11.51
N ALA A 12 13.67 -0.65 10.63
CA ALA A 12 14.33 -0.90 9.34
C ALA A 12 14.40 0.38 8.49
N LEU A 13 13.32 1.17 8.45
CA LEU A 13 13.31 2.45 7.73
C LEU A 13 14.22 3.50 8.36
N GLU A 14 14.23 3.63 9.69
CA GLU A 14 15.14 4.54 10.41
C GLU A 14 16.61 4.24 10.17
N LEU A 15 16.96 2.95 10.14
CA LEU A 15 18.35 2.50 9.96
C LEU A 15 18.79 2.50 8.50
N SER A 16 17.86 2.64 7.55
CA SER A 16 18.15 2.62 6.12
C SER A 16 18.55 4.01 5.62
N ASN A 17 19.71 4.11 5.00
CA ASN A 17 20.17 5.25 4.21
C ASN A 17 19.76 5.10 2.72
N ASP A 18 20.12 6.09 1.91
CA ASP A 18 19.69 6.17 0.50
C ASP A 18 20.31 5.12 -0.42
N GLN A 19 21.37 4.43 0.01
CA GLN A 19 21.96 3.31 -0.73
C GLN A 19 21.17 2.01 -0.53
N GLN A 20 20.33 1.93 0.52
CA GLN A 20 19.56 0.75 0.90
C GLN A 20 18.13 0.79 0.34
N THR A 21 17.98 1.24 -0.91
CA THR A 21 16.71 1.36 -1.63
C THR A 21 15.85 0.10 -1.57
N ARG A 22 16.47 -1.09 -1.68
CA ARG A 22 15.75 -2.37 -1.59
C ARG A 22 15.16 -2.62 -0.20
N THR A 23 15.92 -2.32 0.86
CA THR A 23 15.45 -2.46 2.25
C THR A 23 14.30 -1.49 2.51
N LYS A 24 14.45 -0.21 2.13
CA LYS A 24 13.37 0.80 2.23
C LYS A 24 12.12 0.35 1.48
N CYS A 25 12.29 -0.12 0.25
CA CYS A 25 11.19 -0.60 -0.60
C CYS A 25 10.42 -1.76 0.04
N HIS A 26 11.14 -2.77 0.56
CA HIS A 26 10.50 -3.91 1.23
C HIS A 26 9.82 -3.50 2.53
N ALA A 27 10.47 -2.66 3.35
CA ALA A 27 9.91 -2.20 4.61
C ALA A 27 8.62 -1.40 4.39
N HIS A 28 8.61 -0.47 3.43
CA HIS A 28 7.40 0.25 3.03
C HIS A 28 6.31 -0.69 2.50
N CYS A 29 6.64 -1.66 1.63
CA CYS A 29 5.63 -2.63 1.14
C CYS A 29 5.00 -3.43 2.29
N GLN A 30 5.82 -3.94 3.21
CA GLN A 30 5.35 -4.74 4.34
C GLN A 30 4.52 -3.91 5.31
N ARG A 31 4.96 -2.68 5.61
CA ARG A 31 4.27 -1.78 6.52
C ARG A 31 2.92 -1.34 5.95
N GLY A 32 2.88 -1.06 4.64
CA GLY A 32 1.63 -0.77 3.93
C GLY A 32 0.62 -1.93 3.99
N VAL A 33 1.07 -3.18 3.87
CA VAL A 33 0.18 -4.36 4.02
C VAL A 33 -0.38 -4.47 5.44
N LEU A 34 0.41 -4.19 6.47
CA LEU A 34 -0.05 -4.22 7.86
C LEU A 34 -1.09 -3.14 8.12
N TYR A 35 -0.84 -1.90 7.67
CA TYR A 35 -1.82 -0.82 7.79
C TYR A 35 -3.12 -1.13 7.05
N ARG A 36 -3.05 -1.72 5.86
CA ARG A 36 -4.24 -2.17 5.13
C ARG A 36 -5.03 -3.22 5.90
N LYS A 37 -4.36 -4.17 6.56
CA LYS A 37 -5.01 -5.17 7.43
C LYS A 37 -5.65 -4.58 8.69
N GLN A 38 -5.24 -3.38 9.08
CA GLN A 38 -5.79 -2.62 10.20
C GLN A 38 -6.85 -1.59 9.75
N ASP A 39 -7.33 -1.68 8.50
CA ASP A 39 -8.23 -0.70 7.86
C ASP A 39 -7.69 0.75 7.81
N ASN A 40 -6.40 0.95 8.10
CA ASN A 40 -5.74 2.24 7.99
C ASN A 40 -5.23 2.45 6.55
N LEU A 41 -6.17 2.69 5.63
CA LEU A 41 -5.88 2.83 4.20
C LEU A 41 -5.04 4.07 3.87
N GLU A 42 -5.09 5.11 4.70
CA GLU A 42 -4.29 6.31 4.50
C GLU A 42 -2.80 6.04 4.72
N ALA A 43 -2.46 5.43 5.85
CA ALA A 43 -1.08 5.03 6.13
C ALA A 43 -0.59 3.97 5.14
N ALA A 44 -1.46 3.02 4.77
CA ALA A 44 -1.14 2.01 3.76
C ALA A 44 -0.78 2.63 2.41
N ARG A 45 -1.57 3.61 1.95
CA ARG A 45 -1.32 4.33 0.69
C ARG A 45 0.01 5.08 0.73
N ALA A 46 0.30 5.81 1.80
CA ALA A 46 1.56 6.56 1.92
C ALA A 46 2.78 5.62 1.82
N ASP A 47 2.71 4.44 2.46
CA ASP A 47 3.76 3.44 2.36
C ASP A 47 3.88 2.82 0.97
N PHE A 48 2.76 2.50 0.32
CA PHE A 48 2.82 1.98 -1.04
C PHE A 48 3.30 3.02 -2.06
N GLU A 49 2.98 4.29 -1.89
CA GLU A 49 3.51 5.39 -2.72
C GLU A 49 5.03 5.50 -2.57
N ALA A 50 5.54 5.49 -1.35
CA ALA A 50 6.98 5.49 -1.09
C ALA A 50 7.67 4.27 -1.73
N ALA A 51 7.12 3.07 -1.56
CA ALA A 51 7.66 1.87 -2.19
C ALA A 51 7.59 1.90 -3.73
N ALA A 52 6.54 2.48 -4.30
CA ALA A 52 6.37 2.62 -5.75
C ALA A 52 7.42 3.57 -6.34
N GLN A 53 7.73 4.67 -5.65
CA GLN A 53 8.81 5.60 -6.03
C GLN A 53 10.19 4.90 -6.02
N LEU A 54 10.37 3.91 -5.15
CA LEU A 54 11.57 3.06 -5.09
C LEU A 54 11.54 1.90 -6.12
N GLY A 55 10.54 1.85 -7.01
CA GLY A 55 10.45 0.90 -8.13
C GLY A 55 9.61 -0.36 -7.86
N SER A 56 8.89 -0.44 -6.73
CA SER A 56 8.08 -1.62 -6.41
C SER A 56 6.92 -1.81 -7.40
N LYS A 57 6.90 -2.96 -8.10
CA LYS A 57 5.73 -3.39 -8.89
C LYS A 57 4.55 -3.74 -8.00
N PHE A 58 4.81 -4.48 -6.92
CA PHE A 58 3.81 -4.85 -5.93
C PHE A 58 3.09 -3.62 -5.35
N ALA A 59 3.82 -2.60 -4.92
CA ALA A 59 3.21 -1.41 -4.31
C ALA A 59 2.30 -0.66 -5.30
N ARG A 60 2.67 -0.58 -6.57
CA ARG A 60 1.83 0.00 -7.63
C ARG A 60 0.52 -0.78 -7.81
N GLU A 61 0.59 -2.11 -7.78
CA GLU A 61 -0.61 -2.96 -7.85
C GLU A 61 -1.50 -2.75 -6.60
N GLN A 62 -0.90 -2.67 -5.41
CA GLN A 62 -1.65 -2.40 -4.17
C GLN A 62 -2.33 -1.02 -4.17
N LEU A 63 -1.69 0.01 -4.73
CA LEU A 63 -2.28 1.35 -4.87
C LEU A 63 -3.53 1.34 -5.76
N VAL A 64 -3.54 0.53 -6.83
CA VAL A 64 -4.73 0.35 -7.67
C VAL A 64 -5.84 -0.34 -6.89
N GLU A 65 -5.52 -1.38 -6.10
CA GLU A 65 -6.50 -2.12 -5.30
C GLU A 65 -7.18 -1.25 -4.23
N ILE A 66 -6.43 -0.37 -3.56
CA ILE A 66 -6.98 0.50 -2.50
C ILE A 66 -7.49 1.85 -3.02
N ASN A 67 -7.48 2.05 -4.35
CA ASN A 67 -7.96 3.28 -4.94
C ASN A 67 -9.50 3.37 -4.81
N PRO A 68 -10.03 4.35 -4.04
CA PRO A 68 -11.48 4.48 -3.84
C PRO A 68 -12.22 4.78 -5.16
N PHE A 69 -11.56 5.40 -6.12
CA PHE A 69 -12.13 5.68 -7.43
C PHE A 69 -12.19 4.44 -8.33
N ALA A 70 -11.24 3.49 -8.20
CA ALA A 70 -11.28 2.23 -8.96
C ALA A 70 -12.48 1.36 -8.56
N ALA A 71 -12.81 1.33 -7.25
CA ALA A 71 -14.02 0.69 -6.76
C ALA A 71 -15.29 1.37 -7.32
N LEU A 72 -15.29 2.70 -7.40
CA LEU A 72 -16.41 3.48 -7.93
C LEU A 72 -16.63 3.23 -9.43
N CYS A 73 -15.58 3.17 -10.24
CA CYS A 73 -15.70 2.88 -11.68
C CYS A 73 -16.43 1.55 -11.94
N ASN A 74 -16.13 0.50 -11.16
CA ASN A 74 -16.81 -0.79 -11.28
C ASN A 74 -18.28 -0.72 -10.84
N GLN A 75 -18.58 0.06 -9.79
CA GLN A 75 -19.95 0.27 -9.32
C GLN A 75 -20.78 1.07 -10.34
N MET A 76 -20.23 2.17 -10.86
CA MET A 76 -20.87 3.00 -11.88
C MET A 76 -21.11 2.22 -13.17
N LEU A 77 -20.13 1.42 -13.61
CA LEU A 77 -20.27 0.58 -14.81
C LEU A 77 -21.40 -0.44 -14.65
N ARG A 78 -21.48 -1.11 -13.49
CA ARG A 78 -22.60 -2.03 -13.17
C ARG A 78 -23.94 -1.33 -13.19
N GLN A 79 -24.05 -0.16 -12.55
CA GLN A 79 -25.29 0.61 -12.50
C GLN A 79 -25.77 1.02 -13.91
N ALA A 80 -24.85 1.40 -14.80
CA ALA A 80 -25.20 1.73 -16.19
C ALA A 80 -25.73 0.51 -16.96
N PHE A 81 -25.16 -0.68 -16.76
CA PHE A 81 -25.66 -1.92 -17.37
C PHE A 81 -27.03 -2.36 -16.81
N ASP A 82 -27.28 -2.14 -15.52
CA ASP A 82 -28.58 -2.47 -14.92
C ASP A 82 -29.71 -1.51 -15.36
N GLN A 83 -29.39 -0.27 -15.73
CA GLN A 83 -30.35 0.69 -16.31
C GLN A 83 -30.71 0.40 -17.78
N LEU A 84 -30.03 -0.54 -18.43
CA LEU A 84 -30.27 -0.97 -19.81
C LEU A 84 -31.13 -2.24 -19.91
N LYS A 85 -31.62 -2.76 -18.78
CA LYS A 85 -32.65 -3.83 -18.72
C LYS A 85 -34.03 -3.22 -18.55
#